data_AF-A0A7V8AVG4-F1
#
_entry.id   AF-A0A7V8AVG4-F1
#
_cell.length_a   1.000
_cell.length_b   1.000
_cell.length_c   1.000
_cell.angle_alpha   90.00
_cell.angle_beta   90.00
_cell.angle_gamma   90.00
#
_symmetry.space_group_name_H-M   'P 1'
#
loop_
_entity.id
_entity.type
_entity.pdbx_description
1 polymer ?
#
loop_
_entity_poly.entity_id
_entity_poly.type
_entity_poly.pdbx_seq_one_letter_code
_entity_poly.pdbx_strand_id
1 'polypeptide(L)' 'KYFGIGKIAKDQIVDYAKRKGMDVKTIEKWLSPNLDYEI' A
#
# COMPACT_ATOMS: atom_id res chain seq x y z
N LYS A 1 -15.49 -15.67 8.69
CA LYS A 1 -15.41 -15.50 7.22
C LYS A 1 -14.24 -14.58 6.94
N TYR A 2 -13.30 -14.95 6.07
CA TYR A 2 -12.17 -14.08 5.69
C TYR A 2 -12.60 -13.22 4.50
N PHE A 3 -12.13 -11.96 4.47
CA PHE A 3 -12.35 -11.03 3.36
C PHE A 3 -11.01 -10.75 2.71
N GLY A 4 -10.98 -10.82 1.38
CA GLY A 4 -9.81 -10.41 0.61
C GLY A 4 -9.61 -8.91 0.74
N ILE A 5 -8.35 -8.49 0.84
CA ILE A 5 -7.98 -7.09 0.70
C ILE A 5 -8.11 -6.76 -0.79
N GLY A 6 -8.92 -5.75 -1.12
CA GLY A 6 -9.07 -5.26 -2.49
C GLY A 6 -7.81 -4.57 -2.98
N LYS A 7 -7.84 -4.05 -4.21
CA LYS A 7 -6.69 -3.31 -4.73
C LYS A 7 -6.45 -2.03 -3.92
N ILE A 8 -5.18 -1.72 -3.68
CA ILE A 8 -4.75 -0.59 -2.84
C ILE A 8 -4.32 0.57 -3.74
N ALA A 9 -4.95 1.72 -3.53
CA ALA A 9 -4.63 2.95 -4.24
C ALA A 9 -3.47 3.72 -3.59
N LYS A 10 -2.87 4.65 -4.33
CA LYS A 10 -1.67 5.39 -3.91
C LYS A 10 -1.89 6.24 -2.66
N ASP A 11 -3.08 6.80 -2.50
CA ASP A 11 -3.49 7.56 -1.32
C ASP A 11 -3.44 6.70 -0.04
N GLN A 12 -3.91 5.45 -0.11
CA GLN A 12 -3.86 4.50 1.01
C GLN A 12 -2.43 4.12 1.39
N ILE A 13 -1.55 3.98 0.39
CA ILE A 13 -0.12 3.72 0.61
C ILE A 13 0.55 4.91 1.29
N VAL A 14 0.27 6.14 0.82
CA VAL A 14 0.84 7.36 1.41
C VAL A 14 0.38 7.56 2.86
N ASP A 15 -0.90 7.31 3.15
CA ASP A 15 -1.41 7.34 4.52
C ASP A 15 -0.75 6.27 5.40
N TYR A 16 -0.63 5.05 4.90
CA TYR A 16 0.00 3.95 5.63
C TYR A 16 1.48 4.23 5.91
N ALA A 17 2.21 4.76 4.93
CA ALA A 17 3.60 5.19 5.07
C ALA A 17 3.76 6.24 6.17
N LYS A 18 2.89 7.28 6.19
CA LYS A 18 2.87 8.31 7.23
C LYS A 18 2.62 7.72 8.62
N ARG A 19 1.60 6.86 8.76
CA ARG A 19 1.27 6.23 10.06
C ARG A 19 2.38 5.32 10.59
N LYS A 20 3.14 4.70 9.68
CA LYS A 20 4.27 3.84 10.03
C LYS A 20 5.60 4.58 10.14
N GLY A 21 5.66 5.87 9.78
CA GLY A 21 6.90 6.63 9.72
C GLY A 21 7.90 6.05 8.71
N MET A 22 7.40 5.40 7.66
CA MET A 22 8.21 4.73 6.64
C MET A 22 8.13 5.50 5.32
N ASP A 23 9.14 5.33 4.47
CA ASP A 23 9.11 5.89 3.13
C ASP A 23 8.07 5.21 2.22
N VAL A 24 7.44 5.99 1.36
CA VAL A 24 6.39 5.51 0.44
C VAL A 24 6.92 4.40 -0.47
N LYS A 25 8.13 4.54 -1.04
CA LYS A 25 8.71 3.50 -1.91
C LYS A 25 8.97 2.20 -1.18
N THR A 26 9.28 2.29 0.12
CA THR A 26 9.44 1.11 0.95
C THR A 26 8.09 0.39 1.03
N ILE A 27 7.03 1.07 1.43
CA ILE A 27 5.68 0.48 1.51
C ILE A 27 5.21 -0.07 0.16
N GLU A 28 5.44 0.64 -0.93
CA GLU A 28 5.11 0.19 -2.29
C GLU A 28 5.81 -1.13 -2.62
N LYS A 29 7.07 -1.31 -2.23
CA LYS A 29 7.79 -2.58 -2.40
C LYS A 29 7.19 -3.71 -1.57
N TRP A 30 6.77 -3.45 -0.33
CA TRP A 30 6.16 -4.46 0.54
C TRP A 30 4.76 -4.88 0.07
N LEU A 31 4.00 -3.93 -0.48
CA LEU A 31 2.60 -4.13 -0.90
C LEU A 31 2.44 -4.29 -2.41
N SER A 32 3.54 -4.41 -3.15
CA SER A 32 3.57 -4.51 -4.62
C SER A 32 2.54 -5.48 -5.22
N PRO A 33 2.30 -6.69 -4.68
CA PRO A 33 1.30 -7.61 -5.23
C PRO A 33 -0.15 -7.11 -5.16
N ASN A 34 -0.43 -6.10 -4.33
CA ASN A 34 -1.78 -5.63 -4.03
C ASN A 34 -2.05 -4.18 -4.52
N LEU A 35 -1.11 -3.55 -5.23
CA LEU A 35 -1.28 -2.20 -5.74
C LEU A 35 -2.16 -2.17 -7.00
N ASP A 36 -3.00 -1.13 -7.11
CA ASP A 36 -3.81 -0.88 -8.32
C ASP A 36 -3.13 0.02 -9.36
N TYR A 37 -1.83 0.29 -9.20
CA TYR A 37 -1.12 1.28 -10.02
C TYR A 37 0.34 0.87 -10.25
N GLU A 38 0.92 1.35 -11.35
CA GLU A 38 2.34 1.19 -11.65
C GLU A 38 3.18 2.18 -10.83
N ILE A 39 4.29 1.68 -10.27
CA ILE A 39 5.25 2.43 -9.43
C ILE A 39 6.31 3.09 -10.30
#